data_AF-A0A0D6APZ0-F1
#
_entry.id   AF-A0A0D6APZ0-F1
#
_cell.length_a   1.000
_cell.length_b   1.000
_cell.length_c   1.000
_cell.angle_alpha   90.00
_cell.angle_beta   90.00
_cell.angle_gamma   90.00
#
_symmetry.space_group_name_H-M   'P 1'
#
loop_
_entity.id
_entity.type
_entity.pdbx_description
1 polymer ?
#
loop_
_entity_poly.entity_id
_entity_poly.type
_entity_poly.pdbx_seq_one_letter_code
_entity_poly.pdbx_strand_id
1 'polypeptide(L)'
;MKFKNLFAFMFVTTTIINIDSVFASCDITKQIYRDVDGKGFELRFNNPPSNSALHFATVVLYHPKRNNIGVFKVGTSQGFGTIYLEPQTESENNITAYFFDSQLKSVENYNLGEFLFISGLGSWDWYDNQMNNSREIVLGNSMWKFDRCQ
;
A
#
# COMPACT_ATOMS: atom_id res chain seq x y z
N MET A 1 17.47 56.35 44.19
CA MET A 1 16.96 54.99 44.45
C MET A 1 15.62 54.82 43.74
N LYS A 2 15.56 53.98 42.69
CA LYS A 2 14.38 53.25 42.14
C LYS A 2 14.72 52.78 40.72
N PHE A 3 15.27 51.57 40.58
CA PHE A 3 15.29 50.84 39.32
C PHE A 3 13.97 50.06 39.20
N LYS A 4 13.17 50.38 38.18
CA LYS A 4 11.99 49.58 37.81
C LYS A 4 12.44 48.49 36.84
N ASN A 5 12.56 47.27 37.34
CA ASN A 5 12.75 46.08 36.49
C ASN A 5 11.42 45.72 35.83
N LEU A 6 11.33 45.91 34.52
CA LEU A 6 10.22 45.48 33.69
C LEU A 6 10.53 44.05 33.21
N PHE A 7 9.96 43.04 33.85
CA PHE A 7 10.00 41.66 33.35
C PHE A 7 8.98 41.50 32.23
N ALA A 8 9.48 41.40 30.99
CA ALA A 8 8.65 41.02 29.84
C ALA A 8 8.55 39.48 29.80
N PHE A 9 7.38 38.95 30.17
CA PHE A 9 7.04 37.55 29.94
C PHE A 9 6.69 37.36 28.47
N MET A 10 7.61 36.77 27.72
CA MET A 10 7.37 36.37 26.33
C MET A 10 6.61 35.05 26.34
N PHE A 11 5.30 35.10 26.11
CA PHE A 11 4.48 33.90 25.91
C PHE A 11 4.84 33.28 24.55
N VAL A 12 5.52 32.13 24.57
CA VAL A 12 5.71 31.29 23.38
C VAL A 12 4.40 30.55 23.16
N THR A 13 3.57 31.05 22.24
CA THR A 13 2.40 30.31 21.77
C THR A 13 2.88 29.21 20.84
N THR A 14 2.96 27.99 21.35
CA THR A 14 3.18 26.80 20.53
C THR A 14 1.95 26.60 19.66
N THR A 15 2.04 26.93 18.37
CA THR A 15 1.01 26.61 17.39
C THR A 15 0.99 25.09 17.24
N ILE A 16 0.00 24.43 17.83
CA ILE A 16 -0.33 23.04 17.53
C ILE A 16 -0.93 23.04 16.13
N ILE A 17 -0.12 22.72 15.14
CA ILE A 17 -0.61 22.42 13.80
C ILE A 17 -1.28 21.06 13.93
N ASN A 18 -2.61 21.02 13.98
CA ASN A 18 -3.35 19.80 13.71
C ASN A 18 -3.02 19.42 12.27
N ILE A 19 -2.12 18.44 12.13
CA ILE A 19 -1.94 17.71 10.88
C ILE A 19 -3.13 16.75 10.81
N ASP A 20 -4.32 17.31 10.55
CA ASP A 20 -5.44 16.50 10.11
C ASP A 20 -4.98 15.85 8.81
N SER A 21 -4.86 14.53 8.87
CA SER A 21 -4.31 13.74 7.79
C SER A 21 -5.16 13.97 6.54
N VAL A 22 -4.58 14.64 5.54
CA VAL A 22 -5.19 14.86 4.23
C VAL A 22 -5.11 13.54 3.44
N PHE A 23 -5.67 12.47 3.99
CA PHE A 23 -6.10 11.31 3.22
C PHE A 23 -7.51 11.58 2.73
N ALA A 24 -7.65 12.54 1.81
CA ALA A 24 -8.83 12.59 0.95
C ALA A 24 -8.78 11.32 0.08
N SER A 25 -9.39 10.25 0.60
CA SER A 25 -9.25 8.87 0.17
C SER A 25 -9.58 8.71 -1.31
N CYS A 26 -8.58 8.39 -2.14
CA CYS A 26 -8.90 7.84 -3.45
C CYS A 26 -9.45 6.43 -3.30
N ASP A 27 -10.43 6.14 -4.15
CA ASP A 27 -10.92 4.79 -4.38
C ASP A 27 -9.75 3.83 -4.59
N ILE A 28 -9.79 2.65 -3.97
CA ILE A 28 -8.75 1.63 -4.11
C ILE A 28 -8.38 1.39 -5.57
N THR A 29 -9.33 1.45 -6.50
CA THR A 29 -9.10 1.27 -7.96
C THR A 29 -8.21 2.34 -8.59
N LYS A 30 -7.79 3.35 -7.83
CA LYS A 30 -6.86 4.39 -8.26
C LYS A 30 -5.59 4.47 -7.42
N GLN A 31 -5.43 3.61 -6.42
CA GLN A 31 -4.31 3.69 -5.49
C GLN A 31 -3.03 3.09 -6.09
N ILE A 32 -1.90 3.76 -5.82
CA ILE A 32 -0.57 3.25 -6.09
C ILE A 32 0.19 3.17 -4.77
N TYR A 33 0.72 1.98 -4.47
CA TYR A 33 1.64 1.75 -3.36
C TYR A 33 3.05 1.53 -3.87
N ARG A 34 4.06 1.99 -3.12
CA ARG A 34 5.47 1.72 -3.36
C ARG A 34 6.03 0.80 -2.30
N ASP A 35 7.02 -0.01 -2.65
CA ASP A 35 7.73 -0.82 -1.65
C ASP A 35 8.52 0.09 -0.70
N VAL A 36 8.43 -0.19 0.60
CA VAL A 36 9.12 0.58 1.64
C VAL A 36 10.63 0.34 1.60
N ASP A 37 11.07 -0.78 1.01
CA ASP A 37 12.47 -1.15 0.87
C ASP A 37 13.21 -0.31 -0.19
N GLY A 38 12.51 0.53 -0.96
CA GLY A 38 13.10 1.46 -1.93
C GLY A 38 13.67 0.78 -3.17
N LYS A 39 13.25 -0.44 -3.49
CA LYS A 39 13.68 -1.22 -4.66
C LYS A 39 12.99 -0.79 -5.95
N GLY A 40 11.94 0.03 -5.86
CA GLY A 40 11.27 0.65 -7.02
C GLY A 40 10.09 -0.15 -7.55
N PHE A 41 9.55 -1.08 -6.75
CA PHE A 41 8.32 -1.78 -7.08
C PHE A 41 7.11 -0.92 -6.78
N GLU A 42 6.07 -1.08 -7.60
CA GLU A 42 4.78 -0.45 -7.41
C GLU A 42 3.67 -1.51 -7.47
N LEU A 43 2.68 -1.37 -6.58
CA LEU A 43 1.38 -2.00 -6.71
C LEU A 43 0.42 -0.96 -7.27
N ARG A 44 -0.09 -1.19 -8.47
CA ARG A 44 -1.01 -0.28 -9.16
C ARG A 44 -2.39 -0.89 -9.19
N PHE A 45 -3.27 -0.39 -8.34
CA PHE A 45 -4.65 -0.83 -8.32
C PHE A 45 -5.43 -0.17 -9.46
N ASN A 46 -6.35 -0.92 -10.04
CA ASN A 46 -7.15 -0.54 -11.20
C ASN A 46 -8.58 -1.08 -11.03
N ASN A 47 -9.47 -0.64 -11.92
CA ASN A 47 -10.82 -1.18 -12.02
C ASN A 47 -10.80 -2.71 -12.17
N PRO A 48 -11.84 -3.41 -11.66
CA PRO A 48 -11.97 -4.84 -11.84
C PRO A 48 -12.12 -5.17 -13.34
N PRO A 49 -11.84 -6.43 -13.74
CA PRO A 49 -12.14 -6.87 -15.09
C PRO A 49 -13.65 -6.72 -15.34
N SER A 50 -14.05 -6.29 -16.54
CA SER A 50 -15.47 -6.20 -16.91
C SER A 50 -16.18 -7.53 -16.61
N ASN A 51 -17.28 -7.47 -15.87
CA ASN A 51 -18.13 -8.61 -15.48
C ASN A 51 -17.67 -9.48 -14.29
N SER A 52 -16.83 -8.98 -13.37
CA SER A 52 -16.51 -9.73 -12.14
C SER A 52 -17.38 -9.30 -10.95
N ALA A 53 -18.31 -10.17 -10.51
CA ALA A 53 -19.10 -9.93 -9.30
C ALA A 53 -18.34 -10.25 -7.99
N LEU A 54 -17.25 -11.03 -8.09
CA LEU A 54 -16.46 -11.49 -6.95
C LEU A 54 -15.22 -10.63 -6.69
N HIS A 55 -14.82 -9.79 -7.66
CA HIS A 55 -13.63 -8.96 -7.59
C HIS A 55 -13.98 -7.50 -7.77
N PHE A 56 -13.49 -6.66 -6.86
CA PHE A 56 -13.79 -5.23 -6.85
C PHE A 56 -12.65 -4.37 -7.41
N ALA A 57 -11.46 -4.94 -7.62
CA ALA A 57 -10.34 -4.27 -8.27
C ALA A 57 -9.42 -5.29 -8.98
N THR A 58 -8.47 -4.77 -9.76
CA THR A 58 -7.26 -5.49 -10.16
C THR A 58 -6.05 -4.79 -9.56
N VAL A 59 -4.96 -5.51 -9.33
CA VAL A 59 -3.67 -4.92 -8.96
C VAL A 59 -2.57 -5.44 -9.88
N VAL A 60 -1.76 -4.52 -10.40
CA VAL A 60 -0.60 -4.83 -11.23
C VAL A 60 0.66 -4.62 -10.39
N LEU A 61 1.48 -5.66 -10.27
CA LEU A 61 2.83 -5.54 -9.73
C LEU A 61 3.77 -5.08 -10.85
N TYR A 62 4.33 -3.89 -10.68
CA TYR A 62 5.17 -3.24 -11.67
C TYR A 62 6.55 -2.92 -11.11
N HIS A 63 7.57 -2.99 -11.96
CA HIS A 63 8.89 -2.43 -11.69
C HIS A 63 9.49 -1.82 -12.97
N PRO A 64 10.11 -0.62 -12.94
CA PRO A 64 10.61 0.05 -14.16
C PRO A 64 11.54 -0.79 -15.04
N LYS A 65 12.39 -1.64 -14.43
CA LYS A 65 13.31 -2.52 -15.17
C LYS A 65 12.76 -3.91 -15.47
N ARG A 66 11.73 -4.37 -14.75
CA ARG A 66 11.13 -5.71 -14.94
C ARG A 66 9.78 -5.63 -15.67
N ASN A 67 9.32 -4.42 -15.96
CA ASN A 67 8.00 -4.10 -16.50
C ASN A 67 6.87 -4.64 -15.59
N ASN A 68 5.72 -5.01 -16.17
CA ASN A 68 4.64 -5.70 -15.46
C ASN A 68 5.08 -7.11 -15.11
N ILE A 69 5.19 -7.38 -13.80
CA ILE A 69 5.64 -8.66 -13.24
C ILE A 69 4.45 -9.61 -13.04
N GLY A 70 3.29 -9.07 -12.68
CA GLY A 70 2.10 -9.85 -12.38
C GLY A 70 0.84 -9.00 -12.34
N VAL A 71 -0.30 -9.64 -12.59
CA VAL A 71 -1.63 -9.06 -12.47
C VAL A 71 -2.46 -9.96 -11.57
N PHE A 72 -3.13 -9.36 -10.60
CA PHE A 72 -3.98 -10.06 -9.64
C PHE A 72 -5.37 -9.45 -9.62
N LYS A 73 -6.39 -10.29 -9.45
CA LYS A 73 -7.74 -9.82 -9.14
C LYS A 73 -7.87 -9.66 -7.64
N VAL A 74 -8.53 -8.61 -7.18
CA VAL A 74 -8.69 -8.28 -5.76
C VAL A 74 -10.12 -8.63 -5.35
N GLY A 75 -10.24 -9.49 -4.33
CA GLY A 75 -11.53 -9.89 -3.79
C GLY A 75 -11.51 -9.94 -2.25
N THR A 76 -12.67 -10.18 -1.65
CA THR A 76 -12.83 -10.34 -0.20
C THR A 76 -13.33 -11.74 0.12
N SER A 77 -12.76 -12.39 1.14
CA SER A 77 -13.34 -13.63 1.65
C SER A 77 -14.67 -13.35 2.35
N GLN A 78 -15.68 -14.22 2.13
CA GLN A 78 -16.95 -14.08 2.83
C GLN A 78 -16.75 -14.34 4.33
N GLY A 79 -17.10 -13.37 5.17
CA GLY A 79 -17.17 -13.52 6.63
C GLY A 79 -15.99 -13.01 7.44
N PHE A 80 -14.83 -12.71 6.85
CA PHE A 80 -13.62 -12.33 7.60
C PHE A 80 -12.94 -11.03 7.15
N GLY A 81 -13.53 -10.28 6.21
CA GLY A 81 -13.01 -8.97 5.77
C GLY A 81 -11.59 -9.03 5.18
N THR A 82 -11.06 -10.23 4.96
CA THR A 82 -9.70 -10.44 4.48
C THR A 82 -9.67 -10.28 2.98
N ILE A 83 -8.71 -9.47 2.50
CA ILE A 83 -8.55 -9.21 1.08
C ILE A 83 -7.59 -10.24 0.52
N TYR A 84 -8.00 -10.90 -0.55
CA TYR A 84 -7.16 -11.84 -1.28
C TYR A 84 -6.84 -11.28 -2.66
N LEU A 85 -5.66 -11.63 -3.14
CA LEU A 85 -5.20 -11.40 -4.49
C LEU A 85 -5.12 -12.74 -5.20
N GLU A 86 -5.94 -12.91 -6.23
CA GLU A 86 -5.96 -14.08 -7.11
C GLU A 86 -5.05 -13.78 -8.31
N PRO A 87 -3.91 -14.48 -8.47
CA PRO A 87 -3.07 -14.32 -9.66
C PRO A 87 -3.87 -14.62 -10.94
N GLN A 88 -3.60 -13.88 -12.03
CA GLN A 88 -4.19 -14.20 -13.33
C GLN A 88 -3.56 -15.43 -14.01
N THR A 89 -2.35 -15.82 -13.59
CA THR A 89 -1.69 -17.06 -14.02
C THR A 89 -2.32 -18.26 -13.28
N GLU A 90 -2.20 -19.49 -13.83
CA GLU A 90 -2.83 -20.72 -13.30
C GLU A 90 -2.33 -21.18 -11.90
N SER A 91 -1.74 -20.28 -11.11
CA SER A 91 -1.36 -20.55 -9.73
C SER A 91 -2.61 -20.65 -8.85
N GLU A 92 -2.84 -21.81 -8.25
CA GLU A 92 -4.02 -22.09 -7.42
C GLU A 92 -4.05 -21.34 -6.06
N ASN A 93 -2.99 -20.61 -5.72
CA ASN A 93 -2.85 -20.02 -4.38
C ASN A 93 -3.12 -18.52 -4.39
N ASN A 94 -4.30 -18.16 -3.88
CA ASN A 94 -4.59 -16.80 -3.47
C ASN A 94 -3.60 -16.34 -2.41
N ILE A 95 -3.07 -15.13 -2.56
CA ILE A 95 -2.21 -14.49 -1.57
C ILE A 95 -3.03 -13.44 -0.79
N THR A 96 -2.73 -13.28 0.50
CA THR A 96 -3.54 -12.42 1.37
C THR A 96 -2.91 -11.04 1.53
N ALA A 97 -3.73 -10.00 1.38
CA ALA A 97 -3.38 -8.61 1.61
C ALA A 97 -3.93 -8.13 2.98
N TYR A 98 -3.07 -7.47 3.75
CA TYR A 98 -3.38 -6.88 5.06
C TYR A 98 -3.08 -5.38 5.00
N PHE A 99 -4.07 -4.55 5.36
CA PHE A 99 -3.94 -3.10 5.35
C PHE A 99 -3.76 -2.56 6.75
N PHE A 100 -2.97 -1.50 6.89
CA PHE A 100 -2.69 -0.85 8.17
C PHE A 100 -2.77 0.67 8.06
N ASP A 101 -3.14 1.33 9.16
CA ASP A 101 -3.10 2.78 9.28
C ASP A 101 -1.67 3.31 9.50
N SER A 102 -1.54 4.64 9.61
CA SER A 102 -0.28 5.34 9.93
C SER A 102 0.44 4.86 11.20
N GLN A 103 -0.29 4.22 12.12
CA GLN A 103 0.21 3.70 13.39
C GLN A 103 0.46 2.18 13.33
N LEU A 104 0.41 1.59 12.13
CA LEU A 104 0.54 0.15 11.88
C LEU A 104 -0.54 -0.70 12.57
N LYS A 105 -1.72 -0.13 12.83
CA LYS A 105 -2.88 -0.89 13.29
C LYS A 105 -3.63 -1.42 12.08
N SER A 106 -4.07 -2.68 12.16
CA SER A 106 -4.89 -3.29 11.11
C SER A 106 -6.14 -2.47 10.84
N VAL A 107 -6.49 -2.28 9.57
CA VAL A 107 -7.74 -1.67 9.15
C VAL A 107 -8.56 -2.64 8.31
N GLU A 108 -9.87 -2.70 8.57
CA GLU A 108 -10.80 -3.53 7.79
C GLU A 108 -11.22 -2.83 6.49
N ASN A 109 -11.29 -1.49 6.50
CA ASN A 109 -11.55 -0.69 5.32
C ASN A 109 -10.25 -0.37 4.59
N TYR A 110 -9.99 -1.09 3.51
CA TYR A 110 -8.81 -0.92 2.67
C TYR A 110 -8.64 0.48 2.07
N ASN A 111 -9.72 1.27 1.94
CA ASN A 111 -9.61 2.66 1.48
C ASN A 111 -8.91 3.57 2.50
N LEU A 112 -8.70 3.09 3.73
CA LEU A 112 -8.02 3.80 4.82
C LEU A 112 -6.61 3.27 5.09
N GLY A 113 -6.11 2.31 4.30
CA GLY A 113 -4.78 1.75 4.49
C GLY A 113 -3.69 2.72 4.02
N GLU A 114 -2.82 3.16 4.93
CA GLU A 114 -1.57 3.83 4.54
C GLU A 114 -0.49 2.80 4.20
N PHE A 115 -0.51 1.66 4.87
CA PHE A 115 0.42 0.57 4.63
C PHE A 115 -0.31 -0.71 4.22
N LEU A 116 0.40 -1.55 3.50
CA LEU A 116 -0.08 -2.83 3.00
C LEU A 116 1.03 -3.88 3.15
N PHE A 117 0.65 -5.08 3.58
CA PHE A 117 1.50 -6.27 3.56
C PHE A 117 0.80 -7.35 2.75
N ILE A 118 1.52 -8.01 1.85
CA ILE A 118 0.97 -9.12 1.06
C ILE A 118 1.75 -10.39 1.38
N SER A 119 1.11 -11.30 2.10
CA SER A 119 1.72 -12.56 2.50
C SER A 119 1.93 -13.46 1.30
N GLY A 120 3.16 -13.94 1.12
CA GLY A 120 3.51 -14.88 0.05
C GLY A 120 3.83 -14.23 -1.31
N LEU A 121 3.73 -12.90 -1.45
CA LEU A 121 4.01 -12.22 -2.72
C LEU A 121 5.47 -12.38 -3.17
N GLY A 122 6.42 -12.33 -2.24
CA GLY A 122 7.84 -12.55 -2.55
C GLY A 122 8.13 -13.98 -3.03
N SER A 123 7.48 -14.96 -2.41
CA SER A 123 7.57 -16.36 -2.85
C SER A 123 6.90 -16.56 -4.20
N TRP A 124 5.73 -15.95 -4.42
CA TRP A 124 5.05 -15.98 -5.71
C TRP A 124 5.95 -15.39 -6.81
N ASP A 125 6.55 -14.21 -6.58
CA ASP A 125 7.51 -13.60 -7.50
C ASP A 125 8.70 -14.53 -7.80
N TRP A 126 9.21 -15.20 -6.76
CA TRP A 126 10.33 -16.12 -6.88
C TRP A 126 10.01 -17.35 -7.75
N TYR A 127 8.81 -17.92 -7.66
CA TYR A 127 8.45 -19.14 -8.39
C TYR A 127 7.85 -18.86 -9.76
N ASP A 128 6.98 -17.84 -9.90
CA ASP A 128 6.24 -17.57 -11.13
C ASP A 128 7.10 -16.84 -12.18
N ASN A 129 8.11 -16.07 -11.76
CA ASN A 129 8.95 -15.25 -12.65
C ASN A 129 10.39 -15.78 -12.86
N GLN A 130 10.65 -17.07 -12.65
CA GLN A 130 12.01 -17.65 -12.78
C GLN A 130 12.63 -17.52 -14.17
N MET A 131 11.83 -17.34 -15.23
CA MET A 131 12.31 -17.46 -16.61
C MET A 131 12.95 -16.19 -17.20
N ASN A 132 12.87 -15.03 -16.52
CA ASN A 132 13.21 -13.73 -17.14
C ASN A 132 14.61 -13.16 -16.80
N ASN A 133 15.52 -13.94 -16.21
CA ASN A 133 16.90 -13.52 -15.88
C ASN A 133 17.03 -12.23 -15.02
N SER A 134 15.95 -11.65 -14.49
CA SER A 134 15.98 -10.37 -13.77
C SER A 134 16.34 -10.50 -12.27
N ARG A 135 17.23 -11.45 -11.93
CA ARG A 135 17.62 -11.71 -10.53
C ARG A 135 18.37 -10.57 -9.85
N GLU A 136 18.77 -9.53 -10.59
CA GLU A 136 19.35 -8.33 -9.98
C GLU A 136 18.39 -7.63 -9.01
N ILE A 137 17.07 -7.80 -9.17
CA ILE A 137 16.06 -7.06 -8.39
C ILE A 137 15.00 -8.02 -7.84
N VAL A 138 15.22 -8.42 -6.59
CA VAL A 138 14.38 -9.38 -5.86
C VAL A 138 13.35 -8.63 -5.01
N LEU A 139 12.07 -8.96 -5.18
CA LEU A 139 10.98 -8.36 -4.40
C LEU A 139 11.13 -8.67 -2.91
N GLY A 140 11.21 -9.95 -2.53
CA GLY A 140 11.24 -10.37 -1.13
C GLY A 140 9.91 -10.12 -0.41
N ASN A 141 9.92 -10.06 0.92
CA ASN A 141 8.73 -9.78 1.74
C ASN A 141 8.71 -8.30 2.13
N SER A 142 8.30 -7.44 1.21
CA SER A 142 8.26 -5.99 1.44
C SER A 142 6.94 -5.54 2.06
N MET A 143 7.03 -4.54 2.93
CA MET A 143 5.91 -3.66 3.24
C MET A 143 5.69 -2.68 2.08
N TRP A 144 4.46 -2.25 1.92
CA TRP A 144 4.03 -1.31 0.90
C TRP A 144 3.46 -0.08 1.57
N LYS A 145 3.77 1.10 1.04
CA LYS A 145 3.23 2.38 1.52
C LYS A 145 2.44 3.04 0.41
N PHE A 146 1.26 3.55 0.74
CA PHE A 146 0.48 4.40 -0.16
C PHE A 146 1.34 5.58 -0.61
N ASP A 147 1.38 5.80 -1.92
CA ASP A 147 2.19 6.86 -2.51
C ASP A 147 1.30 7.94 -3.14
N ARG A 148 0.41 7.54 -4.04
CA ARG A 148 -0.41 8.47 -4.83
C ARG A 148 -1.66 7.82 -5.39
N CYS A 149 -2.57 8.67 -5.86
CA CYS A 149 -3.70 8.27 -6.69
C CYS A 149 -3.37 8.52 -8.16
N GLN A 150 -3.93 7.72 -9.06
CA GLN A 150 -3.91 7.96 -10.51
C GLN A 150 -5.08 8.82 -10.99
#